data_AF-A0A8T7KEZ4-F1
#
_entry.id   AF-A0A8T7KEZ4-F1
#
_cell.length_a   1.000
_cell.length_b   1.000
_cell.length_c   1.000
_cell.angle_alpha   90.00
_cell.angle_beta   90.00
_cell.angle_gamma   90.00
#
_symmetry.space_group_name_H-M   'P 1'
#
loop_
_entity.id
_entity.type
_entity.pdbx_description
1 polymer ?
#
loop_
_entity_poly.entity_id
_entity_poly.type
_entity_poly.pdbx_seq_one_letter_code
_entity_poly.pdbx_strand_id
1 'polypeptide(L)'
;EKLADKSISNVIQSIQGSKDRPLARVIFALGILHVGEQYAELLTEQFHSIDQLAEATREELSTIRSIGPKIAESIVAFFRQEGNKRIIEKLRKAGVRLEREKVEAKPEELPLAGLEFVLTGKLESFSRPEAEAKIKALGGKAGSDVTRKTSYVVVGADPGSKLAKAQKLGIKTLSEAEFLKLLDKASGKS
;
A
#
# COMPACT_ATOMS: atom_id res chain seq x y z
N GLU A 1 -5.22 39.53 27.06
CA GLU A 1 -4.42 39.55 25.80
C GLU A 1 -3.76 38.21 25.40
N LYS A 2 -3.70 37.18 26.27
CA LYS A 2 -3.12 35.85 25.93
C LYS A 2 -3.98 34.91 25.06
N LEU A 3 -5.25 35.24 24.80
CA LEU A 3 -6.17 34.38 24.02
C LEU A 3 -6.03 34.58 22.50
N ALA A 4 -5.70 35.79 22.04
CA ALA A 4 -5.52 36.07 20.62
C ALA A 4 -4.31 35.32 20.05
N ASP A 5 -3.18 35.37 20.76
CA ASP A 5 -1.91 34.76 20.33
C ASP A 5 -1.96 33.21 20.29
N LYS A 6 -2.59 32.59 21.31
CA LYS A 6 -2.81 31.14 21.35
C LYS A 6 -3.80 30.66 20.29
N SER A 7 -4.81 31.48 19.95
CA SER A 7 -5.79 31.16 18.91
C SER A 7 -5.17 31.25 17.50
N ILE A 8 -4.34 32.26 17.24
CA ILE A 8 -3.60 32.40 15.98
C ILE A 8 -2.63 31.22 15.80
N SER A 9 -1.89 30.86 16.85
CA SER A 9 -0.99 29.71 16.86
C SER A 9 -1.74 28.40 16.59
N ASN A 10 -2.91 28.20 17.20
CA ASN A 10 -3.73 27.00 16.99
C ASN A 10 -4.30 26.92 15.56
N VAL A 11 -4.66 28.07 14.96
CA VAL A 11 -5.10 28.15 13.56
C VAL A 11 -3.94 27.81 12.62
N ILE A 12 -2.75 28.38 12.83
CA ILE A 12 -1.56 28.09 12.02
C ILE A 12 -1.18 26.60 12.12
N GLN A 13 -1.18 26.04 13.33
CA GLN A 13 -0.87 24.62 13.56
C GLN A 13 -1.92 23.71 12.91
N SER A 14 -3.20 24.08 12.95
CA SER A 14 -4.28 23.34 12.28
C SER A 14 -4.16 23.40 10.75
N ILE A 15 -3.69 24.52 10.19
CA ILE A 15 -3.42 24.66 8.75
C ILE A 15 -2.24 23.77 8.35
N GLN A 16 -1.15 23.78 9.12
CA GLN A 16 0.02 22.93 8.84
C GLN A 16 -0.33 21.43 8.99
N GLY A 17 -1.05 21.05 10.05
CA GLY A 17 -1.52 19.67 10.25
C GLY A 17 -2.54 19.20 9.21
N SER A 18 -3.20 20.12 8.50
CA SER A 18 -4.11 19.77 7.40
C SER A 18 -3.38 19.36 6.12
N LYS A 19 -2.08 19.66 6.00
CA LYS A 19 -1.28 19.35 4.81
C LYS A 19 -0.95 17.87 4.66
N ASP A 20 -0.90 17.13 5.77
CA ASP A 20 -0.62 15.69 5.79
C ASP A 20 -1.89 14.82 5.73
N ARG A 21 -3.06 15.45 5.57
CA ARG A 21 -4.32 14.71 5.52
C ARG A 21 -4.35 13.71 4.35
N PRO A 22 -5.04 12.57 4.51
CA PRO A 22 -5.12 11.55 3.48
C PRO A 22 -5.76 12.11 2.20
N LEU A 23 -5.35 11.56 1.06
CA LEU A 23 -5.78 11.99 -0.27
C LEU A 23 -7.31 12.07 -0.40
N ALA A 24 -8.05 11.13 0.21
CA ALA A 24 -9.52 11.11 0.20
C ALA A 24 -10.12 12.39 0.82
N ARG A 25 -9.52 12.91 1.90
CA ARG A 25 -9.96 14.17 2.52
C ARG A 25 -9.68 15.36 1.62
N VAL A 26 -8.60 15.33 0.85
CA VAL A 26 -8.28 16.39 -0.12
C VAL A 26 -9.28 16.36 -1.27
N ILE A 27 -9.56 15.17 -1.85
CA ILE A 27 -10.55 15.01 -2.92
C ILE A 27 -11.94 15.49 -2.47
N PHE A 28 -12.35 15.13 -1.26
CA PHE A 28 -13.60 15.62 -0.68
C PHE A 28 -13.60 17.15 -0.50
N ALA A 29 -12.51 17.73 -0.01
CA ALA A 29 -12.37 19.18 0.19
C ALA A 29 -12.33 20.00 -1.11
N LEU A 30 -12.00 19.38 -2.24
CA LEU A 30 -12.07 20.03 -3.56
C LEU A 30 -13.52 20.32 -3.99
N GLY A 31 -14.51 19.70 -3.35
CA GLY A 31 -15.92 20.01 -3.59
C GLY A 31 -16.41 19.58 -4.98
N ILE A 32 -15.90 18.46 -5.49
CA ILE A 32 -16.34 17.91 -6.77
C ILE A 32 -17.82 17.54 -6.67
N LEU A 33 -18.63 18.01 -7.63
CA LEU A 33 -20.07 17.78 -7.62
C LEU A 33 -20.38 16.27 -7.59
N HIS A 34 -21.31 15.87 -6.71
CA HIS A 34 -21.70 14.49 -6.45
C HIS A 34 -20.64 13.58 -5.81
N VAL A 35 -19.45 14.09 -5.48
CA VAL A 35 -18.39 13.33 -4.80
C VAL A 35 -18.40 13.66 -3.31
N GLY A 36 -19.07 12.82 -2.53
CA GLY A 36 -19.00 12.85 -1.06
C GLY A 36 -17.77 12.13 -0.52
N GLU A 37 -17.61 12.12 0.81
CA GLU A 37 -16.50 11.48 1.51
C GLU A 37 -16.32 10.01 1.11
N GLN A 38 -17.41 9.24 1.08
CA GLN A 38 -17.40 7.83 0.69
C GLN A 38 -16.90 7.61 -0.74
N TYR A 39 -17.28 8.48 -1.69
CA TYR A 39 -16.80 8.39 -3.07
C TYR A 39 -15.34 8.82 -3.19
N ALA A 40 -14.91 9.81 -2.41
CA ALA A 40 -13.52 10.22 -2.35
C ALA A 40 -12.62 9.08 -1.84
N GLU A 41 -13.06 8.31 -0.84
CA GLU A 41 -12.36 7.09 -0.39
C GLU A 41 -12.25 6.06 -1.52
N LEU A 42 -13.37 5.70 -2.17
CA LEU A 42 -13.39 4.75 -3.29
C LEU A 42 -12.45 5.17 -4.44
N LEU A 43 -12.42 6.47 -4.76
CA LEU A 43 -11.52 7.00 -5.79
C LEU A 43 -10.05 6.79 -5.40
N THR A 44 -9.69 6.95 -4.13
CA THR A 44 -8.30 6.73 -3.68
C THR A 44 -7.85 5.27 -3.65
N GLU A 45 -8.79 4.32 -3.65
CA GLU A 45 -8.47 2.90 -3.76
C GLU A 45 -7.93 2.55 -5.15
N GLN A 46 -8.48 3.17 -6.20
CA GLN A 46 -8.06 2.95 -7.59
C GLN A 46 -6.99 3.95 -8.04
N PHE A 47 -7.15 5.24 -7.71
CA PHE A 47 -6.25 6.32 -8.11
C PHE A 47 -5.38 6.75 -6.95
N HIS A 48 -4.06 6.59 -7.09
CA HIS A 48 -3.13 6.80 -5.98
C HIS A 48 -2.68 8.24 -5.81
N SER A 49 -2.99 9.09 -6.79
CA SER A 49 -2.59 10.49 -6.85
C SER A 49 -3.69 11.34 -7.47
N ILE A 50 -3.77 12.61 -7.10
CA ILE A 50 -4.67 13.59 -7.75
C ILE A 50 -4.40 13.69 -9.26
N ASP A 51 -3.14 13.57 -9.70
CA ASP A 51 -2.79 13.57 -11.13
C ASP A 51 -3.39 12.36 -11.86
N GLN A 52 -3.26 11.15 -11.31
CA GLN A 52 -3.90 9.96 -11.89
C GLN A 52 -5.42 10.11 -11.99
N LEU A 53 -6.04 10.70 -10.96
CA LEU A 53 -7.47 10.99 -10.99
C LEU A 53 -7.83 12.07 -12.02
N ALA A 54 -6.93 13.03 -12.28
CA ALA A 54 -7.13 14.08 -13.28
C ALA A 54 -7.01 13.58 -14.72
N GLU A 55 -6.19 12.56 -14.94
CA GLU A 55 -6.01 11.89 -16.24
C GLU A 55 -7.05 10.78 -16.49
N ALA A 56 -7.73 10.32 -15.44
CA ALA A 56 -8.72 9.24 -15.50
C ALA A 56 -9.82 9.51 -16.52
N THR A 57 -10.09 8.50 -17.34
CA THR A 57 -11.19 8.57 -18.31
C THR A 57 -12.53 8.27 -17.66
N ARG A 58 -13.62 8.66 -18.34
CA ARG A 58 -14.98 8.39 -17.88
C ARG A 58 -15.27 6.88 -17.77
N GLU A 59 -14.61 6.08 -18.61
CA GLU A 59 -14.71 4.63 -18.62
C GLU A 59 -14.05 4.02 -17.39
N GLU A 60 -12.82 4.43 -17.07
CA GLU A 60 -12.11 4.00 -15.85
C GLU A 60 -12.83 4.42 -14.57
N LEU A 61 -13.44 5.60 -14.54
CA LEU A 61 -14.25 6.01 -13.40
C LEU A 61 -15.52 5.15 -13.26
N SER A 62 -16.08 4.68 -14.38
CA SER A 62 -17.28 3.84 -14.38
C SER A 62 -17.00 2.37 -14.03
N THR A 63 -15.74 1.92 -14.04
CA THR A 63 -15.40 0.57 -13.54
C THR A 63 -15.50 0.48 -12.02
N ILE A 64 -15.51 1.61 -11.31
CA ILE A 64 -15.66 1.65 -9.85
C ILE A 64 -17.11 1.36 -9.49
N ARG A 65 -17.33 0.24 -8.80
CA ARG A 65 -18.63 -0.14 -8.28
C ARG A 65 -19.16 0.98 -7.37
N SER A 66 -20.30 1.57 -7.75
CA SER A 66 -20.99 2.73 -7.13
C SER A 66 -20.77 4.08 -7.81
N ILE A 67 -19.79 4.22 -8.71
CA ILE A 67 -19.62 5.46 -9.49
C ILE A 67 -20.41 5.34 -10.79
N GLY A 68 -21.55 6.04 -10.84
CA GLY A 68 -22.38 6.14 -12.04
C GLY A 68 -21.85 7.17 -13.05
N PRO A 69 -22.40 7.19 -14.27
CA PRO A 69 -21.96 8.07 -15.36
C PRO A 69 -22.05 9.57 -15.01
N LYS A 70 -22.99 9.97 -14.15
CA LYS A 70 -23.13 11.36 -13.67
C LYS A 70 -21.97 11.80 -12.78
N ILE A 71 -21.51 10.92 -11.89
CA ILE A 71 -20.38 11.19 -10.98
C ILE A 71 -19.09 11.22 -11.80
N ALA A 72 -18.89 10.24 -12.68
CA ALA A 72 -17.73 10.18 -13.59
C ALA A 72 -17.61 11.45 -14.46
N GLU A 73 -18.72 11.94 -15.01
CA GLU A 73 -18.74 13.21 -15.76
C GLU A 73 -18.37 14.41 -14.90
N SER A 74 -18.90 14.47 -13.68
CA SER A 74 -18.63 15.58 -12.74
C SER A 74 -17.14 15.66 -12.39
N ILE A 75 -16.49 14.50 -12.19
CA ILE A 75 -15.05 14.39 -11.93
C ILE A 75 -14.25 14.88 -13.15
N VAL A 76 -14.52 14.33 -14.34
CA VAL A 76 -13.80 14.73 -15.57
C VAL A 76 -14.01 16.22 -15.87
N ALA A 77 -15.24 16.73 -15.72
CA ALA A 77 -15.56 18.13 -15.93
C ALA A 77 -14.81 19.02 -14.93
N PHE A 78 -14.69 18.61 -13.67
CA PHE A 78 -13.93 19.33 -12.65
C PHE A 78 -12.46 19.48 -13.06
N PHE A 79 -11.78 18.40 -13.44
CA PHE A 79 -10.37 18.44 -13.83
C PHE A 79 -10.13 19.10 -15.19
N ARG A 80 -11.13 19.19 -16.07
CA ARG A 80 -11.02 19.96 -17.33
C ARG A 80 -10.99 21.47 -17.12
N GLN A 81 -11.56 21.99 -16.03
CA GLN A 81 -11.57 23.43 -15.78
C GLN A 81 -10.19 23.93 -15.32
N GLU A 82 -9.66 24.92 -16.05
CA GLU A 82 -8.34 25.50 -15.74
C GLU A 82 -8.27 26.14 -14.34
N GLY A 83 -9.39 26.69 -13.86
CA GLY A 83 -9.48 27.23 -12.50
C GLY A 83 -9.19 26.18 -11.43
N ASN A 84 -9.73 24.97 -11.58
CA ASN A 84 -9.52 23.86 -10.65
C ASN A 84 -8.09 23.34 -10.71
N LYS A 85 -7.50 23.25 -11.92
CA LYS A 85 -6.08 22.90 -12.09
C LYS A 85 -5.17 23.89 -11.35
N ARG A 86 -5.45 25.20 -11.42
CA ARG A 86 -4.69 26.22 -10.69
C ARG A 86 -4.83 26.07 -9.17
N ILE A 87 -6.01 25.68 -8.66
CA ILE A 87 -6.21 25.42 -7.23
C ILE A 87 -5.34 24.23 -6.80
N ILE A 88 -5.36 23.14 -7.56
CA ILE A 88 -4.55 21.95 -7.28
C ILE A 88 -3.05 22.31 -7.27
N GLU A 89 -2.58 23.10 -8.24
CA GLU A 89 -1.18 23.53 -8.27
C GLU A 89 -0.80 24.41 -7.07
N LYS A 90 -1.71 25.29 -6.61
CA LYS A 90 -1.51 26.07 -5.39
C LYS A 90 -1.41 25.18 -4.16
N LEU A 91 -2.27 24.16 -4.06
CA LEU A 91 -2.23 23.17 -2.97
C LEU A 91 -0.91 22.39 -3.00
N ARG A 92 -0.45 21.97 -4.19
CA ARG A 92 0.85 21.32 -4.40
C ARG A 92 2.00 22.21 -3.91
N LYS A 93 2.02 23.48 -4.33
CA LYS A 93 3.03 24.47 -3.90
C LYS A 93 2.98 24.77 -2.39
N ALA A 94 1.81 24.66 -1.77
CA ALA A 94 1.63 24.82 -0.33
C ALA A 94 2.10 23.60 0.49
N GLY A 95 2.51 22.52 -0.18
CA GLY A 95 2.95 21.27 0.44
C GLY A 95 1.79 20.39 0.92
N VAL A 96 0.60 20.56 0.35
CA VAL A 96 -0.53 19.65 0.63
C VAL A 96 -0.25 18.31 -0.03
N ARG A 97 -0.53 17.24 0.70
CA ARG A 97 -0.41 15.87 0.25
C ARG A 97 -1.45 15.56 -0.83
N LEU A 98 -1.00 15.47 -2.07
CA LEU A 98 -1.83 15.17 -3.25
C LEU A 98 -1.70 13.72 -3.73
N GLU A 99 -1.03 12.89 -2.94
CA GLU A 99 -0.78 11.49 -3.21
C GLU A 99 -1.07 10.69 -1.95
N ARG A 100 -1.68 9.52 -2.10
CA ARG A 100 -1.83 8.62 -0.95
C ARG A 100 -0.44 8.33 -0.38
N GLU A 101 -0.37 8.09 0.93
CA GLU A 101 0.81 7.39 1.44
C GLU A 101 0.98 6.14 0.62
N LYS A 102 2.11 6.03 -0.08
CA LYS A 102 2.59 4.73 -0.51
C LYS A 102 2.68 3.94 0.79
N VAL A 103 1.63 3.21 1.13
CA VAL A 103 1.76 2.04 1.98
C VAL A 103 2.89 1.27 1.31
N GLU A 104 4.02 1.25 1.99
CA GLU A 104 5.30 0.83 1.44
C GLU A 104 5.12 -0.46 0.67
N ALA A 105 5.49 -0.39 -0.62
CA ALA A 105 5.50 -1.44 -1.61
C ALA A 105 4.19 -2.24 -1.78
N LYS A 106 3.62 -2.15 -2.99
CA LYS A 106 2.87 -3.28 -3.52
C LYS A 106 3.73 -4.54 -3.33
N PRO A 107 3.22 -5.64 -2.75
CA PRO A 107 3.90 -6.92 -2.75
C PRO A 107 3.88 -7.54 -4.16
N GLU A 108 4.24 -6.78 -5.19
CA GLU A 108 4.39 -7.22 -6.58
C GLU A 108 5.76 -6.80 -7.14
N GLU A 109 6.45 -5.85 -6.50
CA GLU A 109 7.79 -5.38 -6.92
C GLU A 109 8.92 -5.92 -6.04
N LEU A 110 8.58 -6.62 -4.95
CA LEU A 110 9.57 -7.31 -4.13
C LEU A 110 9.79 -8.73 -4.69
N PRO A 111 11.02 -9.24 -4.70
CA PRO A 111 11.37 -10.57 -5.24
C PRO A 111 10.67 -11.73 -4.54
N LEU A 112 10.10 -11.50 -3.35
CA LEU A 112 9.39 -12.49 -2.55
C LEU A 112 7.89 -12.26 -2.43
N ALA A 113 7.36 -11.38 -3.26
CA ALA A 113 6.08 -10.81 -3.02
C ALA A 113 4.93 -11.70 -3.50
N GLY A 114 3.89 -11.83 -2.67
CA GLY A 114 2.81 -12.80 -2.88
C GLY A 114 3.16 -14.26 -2.56
N LEU A 115 4.41 -14.56 -2.19
CA LEU A 115 4.85 -15.90 -1.82
C LEU A 115 4.66 -16.14 -0.32
N GLU A 116 4.10 -17.30 0.02
CA GLU A 116 3.93 -17.75 1.41
C GLU A 116 5.01 -18.77 1.76
N PHE A 117 5.76 -18.48 2.81
CA PHE A 117 6.85 -19.26 3.36
C PHE A 117 6.43 -19.92 4.66
N VAL A 118 6.63 -21.23 4.78
CA VAL A 118 6.42 -21.94 6.05
C VAL A 118 7.75 -22.44 6.56
N LEU A 119 8.06 -22.09 7.81
CA LEU A 119 9.30 -22.50 8.47
C LEU A 119 9.05 -23.80 9.23
N THR A 120 9.86 -24.82 8.95
CA THR A 120 9.83 -26.11 9.65
C THR A 120 11.21 -26.48 10.17
N GLY A 121 11.27 -26.99 11.40
CA GLY A 121 12.51 -27.27 12.12
C GLY A 121 13.01 -26.09 12.94
N LYS A 122 14.25 -26.22 13.41
CA LYS A 122 15.04 -25.19 14.09
C LYS A 122 16.00 -24.59 13.09
N LEU A 123 15.93 -23.27 12.91
CA LEU A 123 16.90 -22.54 12.11
C LEU A 123 18.15 -22.30 12.95
N GLU A 124 19.33 -22.52 12.37
CA GLU A 124 20.63 -22.30 13.00
C GLU A 124 21.11 -20.86 12.76
N SER A 125 20.83 -20.31 11.57
CA SER A 125 21.24 -18.95 11.18
C SER A 125 20.34 -17.82 11.69
N PHE A 126 19.07 -18.10 12.03
CA PHE A 126 18.11 -17.08 12.49
C PHE A 126 17.16 -17.61 13.56
N SER A 127 16.69 -16.74 14.45
CA SER A 127 15.50 -17.05 15.24
C SER A 127 14.26 -17.07 14.33
N ARG A 128 13.27 -17.93 14.62
CA ARG A 128 11.96 -17.93 13.92
C ARG A 128 11.41 -16.52 13.67
N PRO A 129 11.29 -15.64 14.68
CA PRO A 129 10.79 -14.27 14.47
C PRO A 129 11.67 -13.42 13.55
N GLU A 130 12.98 -13.63 13.53
CA GLU A 130 13.88 -12.90 12.62
C GLU A 130 13.68 -13.33 11.17
N ALA A 131 13.52 -14.64 10.93
CA ALA A 131 13.22 -15.15 9.60
C ALA A 131 11.87 -14.62 9.09
N GLU A 132 10.85 -14.60 9.94
CA GLU A 132 9.54 -14.01 9.63
C GLU A 132 9.66 -12.51 9.31
N ALA A 133 10.44 -11.77 10.08
CA ALA A 133 10.70 -10.35 9.84
C ALA A 133 11.40 -10.12 8.49
N LYS A 134 12.41 -10.93 8.13
CA LYS A 134 13.10 -10.83 6.83
C LYS A 134 12.20 -11.19 5.66
N ILE A 135 11.38 -12.23 5.78
CA ILE A 135 10.38 -12.61 4.77
C ILE A 135 9.42 -11.45 4.56
N LYS A 136 8.90 -10.87 5.65
CA LYS A 136 7.97 -9.74 5.63
C LYS A 136 8.60 -8.47 5.06
N ALA A 137 9.87 -8.20 5.40
CA ALA A 137 10.63 -7.06 4.86
C ALA A 137 10.82 -7.15 3.34
N LEU A 138 10.90 -8.36 2.80
CA LEU A 138 10.98 -8.62 1.36
C LEU A 138 9.61 -8.88 0.72
N GLY A 139 8.50 -8.57 1.41
CA GLY A 139 7.15 -8.64 0.86
C GLY A 139 6.51 -10.03 0.83
N GLY A 140 7.17 -11.05 1.39
CA GLY A 140 6.61 -12.38 1.56
C GLY A 140 5.75 -12.51 2.82
N LYS A 141 4.94 -13.57 2.89
CA LYS A 141 4.20 -13.94 4.11
C LYS A 141 4.83 -15.15 4.78
N ALA A 142 5.04 -15.08 6.09
CA ALA A 142 5.39 -16.27 6.87
C ALA A 142 4.13 -16.92 7.45
N GLY A 143 3.92 -18.19 7.11
CA GLY A 143 2.82 -19.02 7.60
C GLY A 143 3.31 -20.02 8.64
N SER A 144 2.46 -20.31 9.63
CA SER A 144 2.74 -21.33 10.64
C SER A 144 2.36 -22.75 10.20
N ASP A 145 1.56 -22.92 9.14
CA ASP A 145 1.11 -24.22 8.65
C ASP A 145 1.24 -24.33 7.12
N VAL A 146 1.52 -25.53 6.62
CA VAL A 146 1.63 -25.80 5.19
C VAL A 146 0.24 -25.95 4.60
N THR A 147 -0.16 -24.96 3.81
CA THR A 147 -1.44 -24.94 3.09
C THR A 147 -1.24 -24.97 1.58
N ARG A 148 -2.31 -25.12 0.80
CA ARG A 148 -2.24 -25.01 -0.69
C ARG A 148 -1.81 -23.62 -1.18
N LYS A 149 -1.85 -22.61 -0.32
CA LYS A 149 -1.37 -21.25 -0.62
C LYS A 149 0.13 -21.08 -0.37
N THR A 150 0.74 -22.02 0.36
CA THR A 150 2.16 -22.00 0.68
C THR A 150 2.98 -22.28 -0.57
N SER A 151 3.86 -21.34 -0.92
CA SER A 151 4.71 -21.42 -2.11
C SER A 151 6.02 -22.13 -1.81
N TYR A 152 6.58 -21.89 -0.61
CA TYR A 152 7.87 -22.44 -0.20
C TYR A 152 7.85 -22.90 1.26
N VAL A 153 8.59 -23.98 1.53
CA VAL A 153 8.79 -24.49 2.90
C VAL A 153 10.27 -24.46 3.23
N VAL A 154 10.66 -23.63 4.19
CA VAL A 154 12.04 -23.53 4.66
C VAL A 154 12.30 -24.64 5.68
N VAL A 155 13.25 -25.50 5.37
CA VAL A 155 13.62 -26.69 6.12
C VAL A 155 14.92 -26.42 6.89
N GLY A 156 14.78 -26.31 8.21
CA GLY A 156 15.90 -26.21 9.16
C GLY A 156 16.29 -27.58 9.75
N ALA A 157 17.16 -27.55 10.76
CA ALA A 157 17.56 -28.72 11.52
C ALA A 157 16.34 -29.36 12.21
N ASP A 158 16.23 -30.68 12.12
CA ASP A 158 15.09 -31.48 12.63
C ASP A 158 13.73 -31.14 11.98
N PRO A 159 13.53 -31.47 10.68
CA PRO A 159 12.31 -31.15 9.99
C PRO A 159 11.16 -32.07 10.43
N GLY A 160 10.29 -31.54 11.29
CA GLY A 160 9.10 -32.25 11.75
C GLY A 160 8.04 -32.50 10.66
N SER A 161 6.83 -32.85 11.08
CA SER A 161 5.70 -33.30 10.23
C SER A 161 5.26 -32.36 9.09
N LYS A 162 5.77 -31.12 9.03
CA LYS A 162 5.49 -30.16 7.96
C LYS A 162 6.28 -30.47 6.68
N LEU A 163 7.46 -31.09 6.76
CA LEU A 163 8.22 -31.51 5.57
C LEU A 163 7.46 -32.60 4.79
N ALA A 164 6.92 -33.59 5.51
CA ALA A 164 6.07 -34.62 4.92
C ALA A 164 4.81 -34.01 4.27
N LYS A 165 4.21 -32.99 4.91
CA LYS A 165 3.03 -32.27 4.40
C LYS A 165 3.37 -31.49 3.12
N ALA A 166 4.53 -30.84 3.06
CA ALA A 166 5.03 -30.11 1.90
C ALA A 166 5.29 -31.04 0.70
N GLN A 167 5.97 -32.16 0.92
CA GLN A 167 6.21 -33.17 -0.11
C GLN A 167 4.90 -33.76 -0.63
N LYS A 168 3.95 -34.06 0.26
CA LYS A 168 2.63 -34.61 -0.12
C LYS A 168 1.80 -33.62 -0.94
N LEU A 169 1.99 -32.32 -0.74
CA LEU A 169 1.32 -31.25 -1.48
C LEU A 169 2.11 -30.79 -2.71
N GLY A 170 3.31 -31.33 -2.96
CA GLY A 170 4.17 -30.93 -4.08
C GLY A 170 4.75 -29.51 -3.96
N ILE A 171 4.85 -28.98 -2.74
CA ILE A 171 5.32 -27.61 -2.48
C ILE A 171 6.86 -27.62 -2.44
N LYS A 172 7.50 -26.62 -3.05
CA LYS A 172 8.96 -26.50 -3.08
C LYS A 172 9.53 -26.33 -1.67
N THR A 173 10.46 -27.19 -1.30
CA THR A 173 11.21 -27.10 -0.05
C THR A 173 12.56 -26.42 -0.29
N LEU A 174 12.89 -25.41 0.52
CA LEU A 174 14.17 -24.72 0.52
C LEU A 174 14.94 -25.10 1.78
N SER A 175 16.23 -25.38 1.68
CA SER A 175 17.10 -25.48 2.86
C SER A 175 17.41 -24.09 3.41
N GLU A 176 17.85 -24.01 4.67
CA GLU A 176 18.26 -22.74 5.29
C GLU A 176 19.26 -21.95 4.42
N ALA A 177 20.28 -22.62 3.87
CA ALA A 177 21.28 -21.98 3.01
C ALA A 177 20.68 -21.39 1.71
N GLU A 178 19.71 -22.09 1.11
CA GLU A 178 19.03 -21.63 -0.10
C GLU A 178 18.08 -20.47 0.19
N PHE A 179 17.41 -20.50 1.34
CA PHE A 179 16.62 -19.39 1.83
C PHE A 179 17.51 -18.14 2.05
N LEU A 180 18.69 -18.30 2.64
CA LEU A 180 19.63 -17.21 2.87
C LEU A 180 20.14 -16.59 1.57
N LYS A 181 20.51 -17.39 0.57
CA LYS A 181 20.86 -16.91 -0.78
C LYS A 181 19.70 -16.18 -1.45
N LEU A 182 18.48 -16.68 -1.24
CA LEU A 182 17.29 -16.06 -1.80
C LEU A 182 17.06 -14.69 -1.15
N LEU A 183 17.19 -14.59 0.17
CA LEU A 183 17.12 -13.31 0.89
C LEU A 183 18.22 -12.32 0.45
N ASP A 184 19.44 -12.80 0.22
CA ASP A 184 20.59 -11.97 -0.19
C ASP A 184 20.40 -11.43 -1.62
N LYS A 185 20.04 -12.32 -2.56
CA LYS A 185 19.66 -11.96 -3.93
C LYS A 185 18.46 -11.02 -3.97
N ALA A 186 17.52 -11.21 -3.04
CA ALA A 186 16.33 -10.37 -2.90
C ALA A 186 16.62 -8.99 -2.31
N SER A 187 17.62 -8.88 -1.45
CA SER A 187 18.04 -7.62 -0.81
C SER A 187 18.92 -6.75 -1.71
N GLY A 188 19.24 -7.17 -2.93
CA GLY A 188 20.00 -6.37 -3.90
C GLY A 188 21.46 -6.13 -3.53
N LYS A 189 22.04 -6.94 -2.64
CA LYS A 189 23.50 -6.94 -2.44
C LYS A 189 24.14 -7.73 -3.59
N SER A 190 24.58 -7.02 -4.61
CA SER A 190 25.59 -7.48 -5.58
C SER A 190 26.64 -6.41 -5.73
#